data_AF-A0A131ZDR5-F1
#
_entry.id   AF-A0A131ZDR5-F1
#
_cell.length_a   1.000
_cell.length_b   1.000
_cell.length_c   1.000
_cell.angle_alpha   90.00
_cell.angle_beta   90.00
_cell.angle_gamma   90.00
#
_symmetry.space_group_name_H-M   'P 1'
#
loop_
_entity.id
_entity.type
_entity.pdbx_description
1 polymer ?
#
loop_
_entity_poly.entity_id
_entity_poly.type
_entity_poly.pdbx_seq_one_letter_code
_entity_poly.pdbx_strand_id
1 'polypeptide(L)'
;YINETIRCHVYVYGVEGVCTGTQEGERSERRTVSVSASSSSCLTFPVIPLREGRFTIKVHAHCNHSSGHSAGTHDAVEKELHVVPEGVPVEKVVSVQIDPDGARKRAAQRSTTDLYDDSVDPVTNHQMISINLLPPSDAVPGTRSCSLSLTGNQLGLSAEETLDGIEVLMRRPTGSSEEIDTLMAQTLHALEYLRRKNMTDRTLEERGRRYL
;
A
#
# COMPACT_ATOMS: atom_id res chain seq x y z
N TYR A 1 -23.70 5.49 -25.58
CA TYR A 1 -24.83 4.63 -25.96
C TYR A 1 -25.07 4.78 -27.46
N ILE A 2 -25.18 3.67 -28.19
CA ILE A 2 -25.26 3.61 -29.66
C ILE A 2 -26.65 3.05 -30.04
N ASN A 3 -27.31 3.64 -31.05
CA ASN A 3 -28.65 3.27 -31.52
C ASN A 3 -28.64 2.17 -32.61
N GLU A 4 -27.70 1.24 -32.55
CA GLU A 4 -27.69 0.04 -33.40
C GLU A 4 -27.14 -1.15 -32.63
N THR A 5 -27.44 -2.36 -33.10
CA THR A 5 -26.86 -3.57 -32.53
C THR A 5 -25.40 -3.69 -32.95
N ILE A 6 -24.51 -3.93 -31.99
CA ILE A 6 -23.08 -4.08 -32.22
C ILE A 6 -22.62 -5.47 -31.78
N ARG A 7 -21.66 -6.02 -32.52
CA ARG A 7 -21.01 -7.30 -32.17
C ARG A 7 -19.62 -7.00 -31.64
N CYS A 8 -19.40 -7.30 -30.37
CA CYS A 8 -18.16 -7.03 -29.67
C CYS A 8 -17.36 -8.30 -29.42
N HIS A 9 -16.05 -8.18 -29.58
CA HIS A 9 -15.06 -9.17 -29.27
C HIS A 9 -14.25 -8.67 -28.08
N VAL A 10 -14.41 -9.35 -26.95
CA VAL A 10 -13.81 -8.97 -25.67
C VAL A 10 -12.78 -10.00 -25.26
N TYR A 11 -11.62 -9.56 -24.79
CA TYR A 11 -10.55 -10.42 -24.28
C TYR A 11 -9.81 -9.74 -23.14
N VAL A 12 -9.23 -10.55 -22.25
CA VAL A 12 -8.40 -10.10 -21.14
C VAL A 12 -6.95 -10.48 -21.43
N TYR A 13 -6.00 -9.69 -20.92
CA TYR A 13 -4.57 -10.01 -21.00
C TYR A 13 -4.11 -10.82 -19.78
N GLY A 14 -3.19 -11.75 -20.00
CA GLY A 14 -2.53 -12.44 -18.90
C GLY A 14 -1.56 -11.55 -18.16
N VAL A 15 -1.47 -11.77 -16.85
CA VAL A 15 -0.64 -10.99 -15.92
C VAL A 15 0.11 -11.96 -15.02
N GLU A 16 1.40 -11.77 -14.84
CA GLU A 16 2.19 -12.59 -13.93
C GLU A 16 1.61 -12.55 -12.50
N GLY A 17 1.52 -13.70 -11.83
CA GLY A 17 0.94 -13.80 -10.49
C GLY A 17 -0.59 -13.85 -10.45
N VAL A 18 -1.27 -13.82 -11.61
CA VAL A 18 -2.72 -13.98 -11.72
C VAL A 18 -3.08 -14.95 -12.84
N CYS A 19 -3.82 -15.99 -12.53
CA CYS A 19 -4.34 -16.92 -13.53
C CYS A 19 -5.63 -16.37 -14.16
N THR A 20 -5.51 -15.90 -15.40
CA THR A 20 -6.64 -15.48 -16.26
C THR A 20 -6.93 -16.49 -17.39
N GLY A 21 -6.24 -17.63 -17.40
CA GLY A 21 -6.34 -18.66 -18.43
C GLY A 21 -5.46 -18.42 -19.67
N THR A 22 -4.51 -17.48 -19.61
CA THR A 22 -3.53 -17.17 -20.66
C THR A 22 -2.20 -16.74 -20.04
N GLN A 23 -1.11 -16.76 -20.82
CA GLN A 23 0.22 -16.37 -20.33
C GLN A 23 0.35 -14.85 -20.23
N GLU A 24 1.37 -14.39 -19.50
CA GLU A 24 1.66 -12.97 -19.34
C GLU A 24 1.81 -12.26 -20.69
N GLY A 25 1.10 -11.13 -20.86
CA GLY A 25 1.13 -10.34 -22.08
C GLY A 25 0.34 -10.94 -23.26
N GLU A 26 -0.09 -12.20 -23.17
CA GLU A 26 -0.93 -12.84 -24.18
C GLU A 26 -2.41 -12.51 -24.00
N ARG A 27 -3.16 -12.62 -25.09
CA ARG A 27 -4.61 -12.41 -25.11
C ARG A 27 -5.32 -13.71 -24.79
N SER A 28 -6.33 -13.65 -23.93
CA SER A 28 -7.26 -14.75 -23.72
C SER A 28 -8.00 -15.12 -25.01
N GLU A 29 -8.67 -16.28 -24.98
CA GLU A 29 -9.66 -16.60 -26.00
C GLU A 29 -10.69 -15.46 -26.14
N ARG A 30 -11.03 -15.14 -27.38
CA ARG A 30 -11.96 -14.07 -27.71
C ARG A 30 -13.38 -14.46 -27.32
N ARG A 31 -13.97 -13.72 -26.39
CA ARG A 31 -15.39 -13.84 -26.05
C ARG A 31 -16.20 -12.90 -26.91
N THR A 32 -17.27 -13.40 -27.52
CA THR A 32 -18.12 -12.60 -28.43
C THR A 32 -19.46 -12.33 -27.78
N VAL A 33 -19.89 -11.06 -27.77
CA VAL A 33 -21.17 -10.62 -27.24
C VAL A 33 -21.87 -9.70 -28.23
N SER A 34 -23.19 -9.85 -28.37
CA SER A 34 -24.02 -8.95 -29.16
C SER A 34 -24.75 -8.02 -28.22
N VAL A 35 -24.56 -6.71 -28.39
CA VAL A 35 -25.21 -5.68 -27.57
C VAL A 35 -26.28 -5.01 -28.42
N SER A 36 -27.52 -5.01 -27.95
CA SER A 36 -28.63 -4.39 -28.68
C SER A 36 -28.54 -2.87 -28.63
N ALA A 37 -29.23 -2.20 -29.56
CA ALA A 37 -29.30 -0.74 -29.60
C ALA A 37 -29.73 -0.16 -28.24
N SER A 38 -28.94 0.79 -27.73
CA SER A 38 -29.17 1.48 -26.45
C SER A 38 -29.37 0.53 -25.24
N SER A 39 -28.78 -0.66 -25.29
CA SER A 39 -28.78 -1.62 -24.19
C SER A 39 -27.37 -1.88 -23.65
N SER A 40 -27.27 -2.73 -22.64
CA SER A 40 -26.01 -3.26 -22.13
C SER A 40 -26.01 -4.80 -22.18
N SER A 41 -24.83 -5.40 -22.05
CA SER A 41 -24.67 -6.84 -21.89
C SER A 41 -23.51 -7.10 -20.93
N CYS A 42 -23.59 -8.20 -20.19
CA CYS A 42 -22.58 -8.55 -19.20
C CYS A 42 -21.72 -9.71 -19.71
N LEU A 43 -20.43 -9.67 -19.38
CA LEU A 43 -19.48 -10.73 -19.66
C LEU A 43 -18.55 -10.92 -18.46
N THR A 44 -18.30 -12.17 -18.11
CA THR A 44 -17.51 -12.53 -16.92
C THR A 44 -16.23 -13.23 -17.35
N PHE A 45 -15.10 -12.78 -16.79
CA PHE A 45 -13.82 -13.48 -16.87
C PHE A 45 -13.46 -14.00 -15.48
N PRO A 46 -13.26 -15.32 -15.30
CA PRO A 46 -12.73 -15.84 -14.04
C PRO A 46 -11.27 -15.44 -13.89
N VAL A 47 -10.92 -14.95 -12.71
CA VAL A 47 -9.56 -14.49 -12.38
C VAL A 47 -9.20 -15.11 -11.04
N ILE A 48 -8.09 -15.85 -10.99
CA ILE A 48 -7.61 -16.52 -9.78
C ILE A 48 -6.23 -15.96 -9.42
N PRO A 49 -6.11 -15.17 -8.33
CA PRO A 49 -4.81 -14.73 -7.83
C PRO A 49 -3.92 -15.92 -7.42
N LEU A 50 -2.63 -15.83 -7.73
CA LEU A 50 -1.64 -16.86 -7.35
C LEU A 50 -0.67 -16.38 -6.27
N ARG A 51 -0.52 -15.06 -6.10
CA ARG A 51 0.29 -14.43 -5.03
C ARG A 51 -0.33 -13.11 -4.61
N GLU A 52 0.01 -12.62 -3.42
CA GLU A 52 -0.37 -11.32 -2.92
C GLU A 52 0.28 -10.17 -3.69
N GLY A 53 -0.33 -8.99 -3.65
CA GLY A 53 0.20 -7.79 -4.29
C GLY A 53 -0.84 -7.00 -5.07
N ARG A 54 -0.36 -6.14 -5.98
CA ARG A 54 -1.18 -5.31 -6.86
C ARG A 54 -0.94 -5.71 -8.31
N PHE A 55 -2.01 -6.03 -9.02
CA PHE A 55 -1.96 -6.51 -10.39
C PHE A 55 -2.87 -5.70 -11.29
N THR A 56 -2.37 -5.19 -12.41
CA THR A 56 -3.19 -4.43 -13.36
C THR A 56 -3.85 -5.37 -14.37
N ILE A 57 -5.17 -5.56 -14.25
CA ILE A 57 -5.97 -6.34 -15.19
C ILE A 57 -6.42 -5.45 -16.34
N LYS A 58 -6.11 -5.88 -17.57
CA LYS A 58 -6.45 -5.16 -18.81
C LYS A 58 -7.46 -5.93 -19.63
N VAL A 59 -8.61 -5.31 -19.91
CA VAL A 59 -9.68 -5.85 -20.75
C VAL A 59 -9.84 -4.99 -21.98
N HIS A 60 -9.88 -5.61 -23.16
CA HIS A 60 -10.13 -4.93 -24.44
C HIS A 60 -11.44 -5.38 -25.03
N ALA A 61 -12.17 -4.44 -25.61
CA ALA A 61 -13.35 -4.68 -26.42
C ALA A 61 -13.15 -4.09 -27.81
N HIS A 62 -13.35 -4.90 -28.84
CA HIS A 62 -13.39 -4.46 -30.23
C HIS A 62 -14.77 -4.77 -30.82
N CYS A 63 -15.53 -3.73 -31.15
CA CYS A 63 -16.90 -3.83 -31.61
C CYS A 63 -17.03 -3.44 -33.08
N ASN A 64 -17.70 -4.30 -33.85
CA ASN A 64 -18.05 -4.04 -35.23
C ASN A 64 -19.52 -3.60 -35.32
N HIS A 65 -19.78 -2.59 -36.14
CA HIS A 65 -21.10 -2.05 -36.36
C HIS A 65 -21.87 -2.90 -37.38
N SER A 66 -23.15 -3.16 -37.10
CA SER A 66 -24.02 -3.94 -37.99
C SER A 66 -24.26 -3.24 -39.34
N SER A 67 -24.28 -1.91 -39.34
CA SER A 67 -24.51 -1.09 -40.52
C SER A 67 -23.34 -1.07 -41.52
N GLY A 68 -22.16 -1.62 -41.19
CA GLY A 68 -21.03 -1.76 -42.12
C GLY A 68 -20.39 -0.44 -42.62
N HIS A 69 -20.92 0.72 -42.23
CA HIS A 69 -20.51 2.05 -42.70
C HIS A 69 -19.64 2.82 -41.68
N SER A 70 -19.40 2.22 -40.50
CA SER A 70 -18.65 2.84 -39.40
C SER A 70 -17.39 2.05 -39.11
N ALA A 71 -16.25 2.75 -38.97
CA ALA A 71 -15.02 2.15 -38.46
C ALA A 71 -15.28 1.45 -37.11
N GLY A 72 -14.69 0.28 -36.89
CA GLY A 72 -14.86 -0.48 -35.65
C GLY A 72 -14.53 0.37 -34.42
N THR A 73 -15.38 0.28 -33.39
CA THR A 73 -15.13 0.96 -32.12
C THR A 73 -14.27 0.05 -31.25
N HIS A 74 -13.23 0.60 -30.64
CA HIS A 74 -12.38 -0.11 -29.68
C HIS A 74 -12.36 0.64 -28.36
N ASP A 75 -12.35 -0.11 -27.27
CA ASP A 75 -12.21 0.43 -25.91
C ASP A 75 -11.38 -0.53 -25.07
N ALA A 76 -10.66 0.01 -24.10
CA ALA A 76 -9.84 -0.77 -23.18
C ALA A 76 -9.93 -0.19 -21.77
N VAL A 77 -10.07 -1.08 -20.80
CA VAL A 77 -10.13 -0.74 -19.39
C VAL A 77 -8.99 -1.44 -18.66
N GLU A 78 -8.26 -0.67 -17.87
CA GLU A 78 -7.26 -1.15 -16.93
C GLU A 78 -7.76 -0.92 -15.51
N LYS A 79 -7.70 -1.97 -14.67
CA LYS A 79 -8.08 -1.91 -13.26
C LYS A 79 -7.05 -2.62 -12.39
N GLU A 80 -6.74 -2.03 -11.26
CA GLU A 80 -5.87 -2.64 -10.25
C GLU A 80 -6.67 -3.64 -9.41
N LEU A 81 -6.15 -4.87 -9.33
CA LEU A 81 -6.60 -5.93 -8.44
C LEU A 81 -5.64 -5.96 -7.24
N HIS A 82 -6.15 -5.61 -6.06
CA HIS A 82 -5.41 -5.69 -4.81
C HIS A 82 -5.67 -7.02 -4.12
N VAL A 83 -4.65 -7.89 -4.11
CA VAL A 83 -4.71 -9.23 -3.52
C VAL A 83 -4.02 -9.18 -2.18
N VAL A 84 -4.76 -9.50 -1.13
CA VAL A 84 -4.26 -9.56 0.24
C VAL A 84 -4.02 -11.01 0.65
N PRO A 85 -3.02 -11.27 1.52
CA PRO A 85 -2.86 -12.58 2.11
C PRO A 85 -4.04 -12.95 3.01
N GLU A 86 -4.20 -14.24 3.25
CA GLU A 86 -5.18 -14.75 4.21
C GLU A 86 -4.76 -14.48 5.66
N GLY A 87 -5.73 -14.52 6.57
CA GLY A 87 -5.48 -14.37 8.00
C GLY A 87 -5.49 -12.93 8.49
N VAL A 88 -4.91 -12.72 9.68
CA VAL A 88 -4.85 -11.41 10.36
C VAL A 88 -3.39 -10.95 10.38
N PRO A 89 -3.08 -9.70 9.99
CA PRO A 89 -1.72 -9.19 10.05
C PRO A 89 -1.25 -9.10 11.51
N VAL A 90 -0.04 -9.61 11.77
CA VAL A 90 0.61 -9.54 13.08
C VAL A 90 1.98 -8.91 12.88
N GLU A 91 2.22 -7.80 13.56
CA GLU A 91 3.49 -7.08 13.52
C GLU A 91 4.26 -7.28 14.83
N LYS A 92 5.57 -7.51 14.71
CA LYS A 92 6.51 -7.55 15.83
C LYS A 92 7.49 -6.40 15.67
N VAL A 93 7.41 -5.41 16.55
CA VAL A 93 8.31 -4.25 16.54
C VAL A 93 9.39 -4.47 17.57
N VAL A 94 10.66 -4.41 17.12
CA VAL A 94 11.84 -4.50 17.98
C VAL A 94 12.62 -3.21 17.84
N SER A 95 12.80 -2.49 18.95
CA SER A 95 13.59 -1.26 19.00
C SER A 95 14.73 -1.43 19.99
N VAL A 96 15.96 -1.33 19.49
CA VAL A 96 17.19 -1.47 20.29
C VAL A 96 18.07 -0.25 20.07
N GLN A 97 18.64 0.27 21.15
CA GLN A 97 19.58 1.39 21.07
C GLN A 97 20.98 0.89 20.75
N ILE A 98 21.64 1.56 19.81
CA ILE A 98 23.06 1.37 19.53
C ILE A 98 23.85 2.38 20.37
N ASP A 99 24.52 1.88 21.40
CA ASP A 99 25.36 2.62 22.35
C ASP A 99 26.54 1.71 22.75
N PRO A 100 27.59 1.62 21.90
CA PRO A 100 28.76 0.79 22.18
C PRO A 100 29.54 1.30 23.39
N ASP A 101 29.61 2.62 23.58
CA ASP A 101 30.34 3.26 24.68
C ASP A 101 29.65 3.13 26.05
N GLY A 102 28.41 2.63 26.07
CA GLY A 102 27.70 2.25 27.29
C GLY A 102 27.46 3.42 28.24
N ALA A 103 27.18 4.62 27.70
CA ALA A 103 26.90 5.81 28.52
C ALA A 103 25.74 5.57 29.49
N ARG A 104 24.81 4.69 29.13
CA ARG A 104 23.84 4.09 30.03
C ARG A 104 24.45 2.83 30.65
N LYS A 105 24.98 2.95 31.87
CA LYS A 105 25.48 1.82 32.69
C LYS A 105 24.45 0.68 32.71
N ARG A 106 24.56 -0.30 31.80
CA ARG A 106 23.67 -1.46 31.79
C ARG A 106 24.00 -2.27 33.03
N ALA A 107 23.03 -2.45 33.92
CA ALA A 107 23.20 -3.23 35.15
C ALA A 107 23.55 -4.71 34.89
N ALA A 108 23.50 -5.16 33.62
CA ALA A 108 24.11 -6.38 33.12
C ALA A 108 24.65 -6.13 31.71
N GLN A 109 25.86 -6.63 31.38
CA GLN A 109 26.55 -6.49 30.08
C GLN A 109 25.81 -7.13 28.88
N ARG A 110 24.65 -7.73 29.12
CA ARG A 110 23.82 -8.41 28.13
C ARG A 110 22.35 -8.15 28.44
N SER A 111 21.58 -7.79 27.42
CA SER A 111 20.12 -7.72 27.49
C SER A 111 19.56 -8.78 26.55
N THR A 112 19.04 -9.86 27.13
CA THR A 112 18.39 -10.94 26.38
C THR A 112 16.90 -10.90 26.65
N THR A 113 16.11 -10.88 25.59
CA THR A 113 14.66 -11.03 25.58
C THR A 113 14.28 -12.11 24.57
N ASP A 114 13.00 -12.52 24.54
CA ASP A 114 12.51 -13.47 23.53
C ASP A 114 12.63 -12.93 22.09
N LEU A 115 12.76 -11.61 21.94
CA LEU A 115 12.78 -10.90 20.66
C LEU A 115 14.19 -10.59 20.16
N TYR A 116 15.14 -10.32 21.06
CA TYR A 116 16.51 -10.00 20.68
C TYR A 116 17.50 -10.29 21.81
N ASP A 117 18.76 -10.46 21.42
CA ASP A 117 19.92 -10.56 22.29
C ASP A 117 20.93 -9.47 21.96
N ASP A 118 21.24 -8.63 22.93
CA ASP A 118 22.14 -7.48 22.80
C ASP A 118 23.32 -7.64 23.77
N SER A 119 24.53 -7.67 23.22
CA SER A 119 25.77 -7.85 23.95
C SER A 119 26.83 -6.85 23.48
N VAL A 120 27.68 -6.39 24.40
CA VAL A 120 28.82 -5.52 24.08
C VAL A 120 30.10 -6.22 24.48
N ASP A 121 31.02 -6.40 23.53
CA ASP A 121 32.37 -6.86 23.82
C ASP A 121 33.20 -5.69 24.37
N PRO A 122 33.61 -5.74 25.66
CA PRO A 122 34.33 -4.64 26.30
C PRO A 122 35.77 -4.47 25.78
N VAL A 123 36.34 -5.48 25.12
CA VAL A 123 37.72 -5.42 24.61
C VAL A 123 37.76 -4.72 23.26
N THR A 124 36.79 -5.03 22.40
CA THR A 124 36.73 -4.50 21.04
C THR A 124 35.80 -3.28 20.92
N ASN A 125 35.04 -2.95 21.96
CA ASN A 125 33.98 -1.93 21.95
C ASN A 125 32.92 -2.19 20.84
N HIS A 126 32.65 -3.47 20.56
CA HIS A 126 31.68 -3.87 19.55
C HIS A 126 30.36 -4.29 20.20
N GLN A 127 29.27 -3.61 19.83
CA GLN A 127 27.92 -4.02 20.18
C GLN A 127 27.36 -4.97 19.12
N MET A 128 26.88 -6.13 19.55
CA MET A 128 26.23 -7.15 18.71
C MET A 128 24.78 -7.32 19.14
N ILE A 129 23.86 -7.08 18.20
CA ILE A 129 22.41 -7.22 18.38
C ILE A 129 21.92 -8.33 17.46
N SER A 130 21.41 -9.42 18.04
CA SER A 130 20.81 -10.54 17.31
C SER A 130 19.30 -10.51 17.49
N ILE A 131 18.54 -10.38 16.40
CA ILE A 131 17.07 -10.27 16.42
C ILE A 131 16.46 -11.61 16.00
N ASN A 132 15.48 -12.08 16.78
CA ASN A 132 14.73 -13.30 16.46
C ASN A 132 13.62 -12.98 15.45
N LEU A 133 13.86 -13.32 14.18
CA LEU A 133 12.91 -13.12 13.08
C LEU A 133 11.98 -14.32 12.85
N LEU A 134 11.90 -15.26 13.81
CA LEU A 134 11.02 -16.40 13.66
C LEU A 134 9.55 -15.96 13.69
N PRO A 135 8.79 -16.23 12.62
CA PRO A 135 7.37 -15.98 12.61
C PRO A 135 6.67 -17.01 13.51
N PRO A 136 5.47 -16.70 13.98
CA PRO A 136 4.69 -17.64 14.79
C PRO A 136 4.34 -18.90 13.99
N SER A 137 4.06 -20.00 14.68
CA SER A 137 3.86 -21.34 14.09
C SER A 137 2.65 -21.44 13.16
N ASP A 138 1.71 -20.51 13.30
CA ASP A 138 0.48 -20.37 12.52
C ASP A 138 0.62 -19.33 11.38
N ALA A 139 1.82 -18.81 11.12
CA ALA A 139 2.03 -17.83 10.07
C ALA A 139 1.76 -18.43 8.67
N VAL A 140 1.01 -17.67 7.86
CA VAL A 140 0.74 -18.03 6.47
C VAL A 140 2.06 -18.15 5.68
N PRO A 141 2.29 -19.25 4.96
CA PRO A 141 3.51 -19.41 4.16
C PRO A 141 3.62 -18.31 3.10
N GLY A 142 4.82 -17.76 2.90
CA GLY A 142 5.10 -16.76 1.86
C GLY A 142 4.83 -15.31 2.25
N THR A 143 4.08 -15.04 3.33
CA THR A 143 3.63 -13.67 3.67
C THR A 143 4.57 -12.90 4.61
N ARG A 144 5.82 -13.34 4.73
CA ARG A 144 6.78 -12.80 5.71
C ARG A 144 7.43 -11.54 5.14
N SER A 145 7.41 -10.46 5.90
CA SER A 145 8.12 -9.21 5.58
C SER A 145 8.85 -8.70 6.81
N CYS A 146 10.04 -8.12 6.61
CA CYS A 146 10.84 -7.52 7.66
C CYS A 146 11.50 -6.25 7.12
N SER A 147 11.29 -5.14 7.81
CA SER A 147 11.93 -3.86 7.53
C SER A 147 12.84 -3.46 8.70
N LEU A 148 14.07 -3.04 8.39
CA LEU A 148 15.03 -2.53 9.36
C LEU A 148 15.24 -1.03 9.08
N SER A 149 15.13 -0.21 10.12
CA SER A 149 15.50 1.19 10.08
C SER A 149 16.62 1.45 11.08
N LEU A 150 17.63 2.22 10.68
CA LEU A 150 18.77 2.60 11.51
C LEU A 150 18.94 4.11 11.46
N THR A 151 19.00 4.74 12.63
CA THR A 151 19.07 6.19 12.73
C THR A 151 20.18 6.60 13.69
N GLY A 152 21.03 7.52 13.25
CA GLY A 152 22.25 7.95 13.96
C GLY A 152 22.01 8.91 15.13
N ASN A 153 20.77 9.26 15.45
CA ASN A 153 20.42 10.13 16.57
C ASN A 153 19.10 9.68 17.21
N GLN A 154 18.96 9.89 18.52
CA GLN A 154 17.76 9.48 19.28
C GLN A 154 16.49 10.26 18.86
N LEU A 155 16.64 11.36 18.13
CA LEU A 155 15.56 12.21 17.64
C LEU A 155 15.30 12.08 16.13
N GLY A 156 16.11 11.36 15.36
CA GLY A 156 15.97 11.35 13.90
C GLY A 156 14.77 10.57 13.41
N LEU A 157 14.42 9.46 14.06
CA LEU A 157 13.19 8.72 13.72
C LEU A 157 11.96 9.60 14.02
N SER A 158 11.93 10.26 15.17
CA SER A 158 10.80 11.12 15.53
C SER A 158 10.80 12.47 14.80
N ALA A 159 11.93 12.97 14.31
CA ALA A 159 11.97 14.21 13.54
C ALA A 159 11.73 13.92 12.06
N GLU A 160 12.50 13.04 11.43
CA GLU A 160 12.43 12.76 9.98
C GLU A 160 11.13 12.03 9.61
N GLU A 161 10.68 11.00 10.33
CA GLU A 161 9.41 10.32 10.01
C GLU A 161 8.18 11.19 10.35
N THR A 162 8.27 12.03 11.40
CA THR A 162 7.18 12.98 11.69
C THR A 162 7.18 14.14 10.70
N LEU A 163 8.34 14.59 10.22
CA LEU A 163 8.45 15.66 9.22
C LEU A 163 7.98 15.19 7.85
N ASP A 164 8.39 13.98 7.44
CA ASP A 164 8.04 13.35 6.17
C ASP A 164 6.71 12.60 6.29
N GLY A 165 5.64 13.35 6.58
CA GLY A 165 4.31 12.75 6.80
C GLY A 165 3.40 13.49 7.76
N ILE A 166 3.82 14.61 8.36
CA ILE A 166 2.95 15.40 9.27
C ILE A 166 1.64 15.83 8.61
N GLU A 167 1.63 15.89 7.28
CA GLU A 167 0.46 16.09 6.45
C GLU A 167 -0.65 15.07 6.68
N VAL A 168 -0.30 13.82 7.02
CA VAL A 168 -1.22 12.72 7.30
C VAL A 168 -2.04 12.97 8.56
N LEU A 169 -1.57 13.85 9.45
CA LEU A 169 -2.31 14.29 10.64
C LEU A 169 -3.39 15.34 10.31
N MET A 170 -3.31 16.01 9.15
CA MET A 170 -4.33 16.95 8.67
C MET A 170 -5.48 16.19 8.00
N ARG A 171 -6.28 15.51 8.81
CA ARG A 171 -7.42 14.71 8.35
C ARG A 171 -8.70 15.53 8.42
N ARG A 172 -9.66 15.19 7.56
CA ARG A 172 -11.00 15.77 7.64
C ARG A 172 -11.63 15.34 8.98
N PRO A 173 -12.14 16.27 9.80
CA PRO A 173 -12.82 15.92 11.04
C PRO A 173 -14.12 15.17 10.71
N THR A 174 -14.24 13.96 11.24
CA THR A 174 -15.41 13.08 11.08
C THR A 174 -15.59 12.29 12.36
N GLY A 175 -16.84 12.01 12.74
CA GLY A 175 -17.15 11.16 13.90
C GLY A 175 -18.00 11.89 14.96
N SER A 176 -17.88 11.41 16.19
CA SER A 176 -18.44 12.03 17.40
C SER A 176 -17.75 13.36 17.72
N SER A 177 -18.29 14.14 18.66
CA SER A 177 -17.72 15.44 19.01
C SER A 177 -16.28 15.32 19.54
N GLU A 178 -15.99 14.32 20.36
CA GLU A 178 -14.64 14.09 20.90
C GLU A 178 -13.63 13.71 19.80
N GLU A 179 -14.06 12.92 18.82
CA GLU A 179 -13.23 12.56 17.67
C GLU A 179 -12.99 13.77 16.77
N ILE A 180 -14.01 14.61 16.54
CA ILE A 180 -13.89 15.85 15.79
C ILE A 180 -12.90 16.80 16.47
N ASP A 181 -13.06 17.05 17.77
CA ASP A 181 -12.18 17.94 18.53
C ASP A 181 -10.73 17.46 18.50
N THR A 182 -10.52 16.14 18.62
CA THR A 182 -9.20 15.53 18.54
C THR A 182 -8.57 15.72 17.15
N LEU A 183 -9.32 15.48 16.08
CA LEU A 183 -8.83 15.62 14.70
C LEU A 183 -8.56 17.09 14.32
N MET A 184 -9.39 18.02 14.80
CA MET A 184 -9.17 19.45 14.62
C MET A 184 -7.92 19.92 15.38
N ALA A 185 -7.73 19.49 16.62
CA ALA A 185 -6.54 19.81 17.40
C ALA A 185 -5.26 19.27 16.73
N GLN A 186 -5.28 18.04 16.24
CA GLN A 186 -4.17 17.46 15.47
C GLN A 186 -3.86 18.27 14.21
N THR A 187 -4.88 18.67 13.46
CA THR A 187 -4.73 19.51 12.25
C THR A 187 -4.14 20.88 12.59
N LEU A 188 -4.62 21.52 13.67
CA LEU A 188 -4.13 22.83 14.12
C LEU A 188 -2.64 22.77 14.48
N HIS A 189 -2.25 21.81 15.32
CA HIS A 189 -0.86 21.66 15.76
C HIS A 189 0.07 21.30 14.60
N ALA A 190 -0.36 20.44 13.67
CA ALA A 190 0.42 20.11 12.47
C ALA A 190 0.62 21.34 11.57
N LEU A 191 -0.43 22.14 11.34
CA LEU A 191 -0.35 23.35 10.52
C LEU A 191 0.54 24.43 11.17
N GLU A 192 0.41 24.67 12.48
CA GLU A 192 1.27 25.62 13.19
C GLU A 192 2.74 25.21 13.16
N TYR A 193 3.02 23.91 13.32
CA TYR A 193 4.37 23.38 13.26
C TYR A 193 5.00 23.61 11.87
N LEU A 194 4.30 23.24 10.79
CA LEU A 194 4.78 23.44 9.41
C LEU A 194 4.97 24.92 9.08
N ARG A 195 4.10 25.80 9.59
CA ARG A 195 4.22 27.25 9.40
C ARG A 195 5.46 27.82 10.11
N ARG A 196 5.75 27.38 11.34
CA ARG A 196 6.95 27.81 12.08
C ARG A 196 8.25 27.29 11.46
N LYS A 197 8.19 26.15 10.78
CA LYS A 197 9.35 25.54 10.09
C LYS A 197 9.52 26.01 8.65
N ASN A 198 8.66 26.89 8.13
CA ASN A 198 8.64 27.32 6.72
C ASN A 198 8.54 26.14 5.73
N MET A 199 7.87 25.06 6.13
CA MET A 199 7.64 23.86 5.30
C MET A 199 6.18 23.81 4.78
N THR A 200 5.52 24.95 4.67
CA THR A 200 4.12 25.07 4.25
C THR A 200 4.03 25.39 2.75
N ASP A 201 3.27 24.60 2.01
CA ASP A 201 2.80 24.95 0.66
C ASP A 201 1.41 25.62 0.74
N ARG A 202 1.04 26.39 -0.29
CA ARG A 202 -0.27 27.04 -0.38
C ARG A 202 -1.42 26.01 -0.35
N THR A 203 -1.23 24.86 -0.99
CA THR A 203 -2.23 23.78 -1.01
C THR A 203 -2.49 23.20 0.39
N LEU A 204 -1.42 23.09 1.19
CA LEU A 204 -1.44 22.64 2.57
C LEU A 204 -2.13 23.63 3.50
N GLU A 205 -1.85 24.92 3.35
CA GLU A 205 -2.53 25.96 4.13
C GLU A 205 -4.04 26.01 3.83
N GLU A 206 -4.43 25.92 2.56
CA GLU A 206 -5.83 25.89 2.15
C GLU A 206 -6.54 24.63 2.70
N ARG A 207 -5.86 23.48 2.69
CA ARG A 207 -6.38 22.23 3.26
C ARG A 207 -6.54 22.31 4.78
N GLY A 208 -5.54 22.79 5.49
CA GLY A 208 -5.58 22.96 6.95
C GLY A 208 -6.69 23.91 7.39
N ARG A 209 -6.83 25.06 6.71
CA ARG A 209 -7.92 26.02 6.98
C ARG A 209 -9.32 25.50 6.65
N ARG A 210 -9.44 24.50 5.77
CA ARG A 210 -10.74 23.87 5.46
C ARG A 210 -11.17 22.87 6.53
N TYR A 211 -10.21 22.29 7.26
CA TYR A 211 -10.46 21.27 8.27
C TYR A 211 -10.53 21.82 9.70
N LEU A 212 -10.18 23.09 9.88
CA LEU A 212 -10.39 23.90 11.09
C LEU A 212 -11.67 24.74 10.93
#